data_AF-A0A340XC36-F1
#
_entry.id   AF-A0A340XC36-F1
#
_cell.length_a   1.000
_cell.length_b   1.000
_cell.length_c   1.000
_cell.angle_alpha   90.00
_cell.angle_beta   90.00
_cell.angle_gamma   90.00
#
_symmetry.space_group_name_H-M   'P 1'
#
loop_
_entity.id
_entity.type
_entity.pdbx_description
1 polymer ?
#
loop_
_entity_poly.entity_id
_entity_poly.type
_entity_poly.pdbx_seq_one_letter_code
_entity_poly.pdbx_strand_id
1 'polypeptide(L)'
;MPSLQPVVMCVMKHLPKVPEKKLKLVMADKELYRACAVEVKRQIWQDNQALFGDEVSPLLKQYIVEKESALFSAELSVLHNFFSPSPKTRRQGEVVQRLTRMVGRNVKLYDMVLQFLRTLSLRPRNVHYCTLRAELLMSLHDLDVGDICSVDPCHKFTWCLDACIRERFVDSKRARELQGFLDGVKKGQEQVLGDLSMILCDPFAINTLSLSTVRHLQELVGQELLPRDSPDLLLLLRLLALGQGAWDMIDSQVFKEPKMEVELVTRFLPTLMSFVVDDHAFNVDQKLPAEEKAPVSYPSALPETFTKFLQEQRVACEVGLYYVLHITKQRNKNALLRLLPGLVETFSDLAFGDIFLHLLTGNLALLADEFALEDFCSSLFDGFLLTASPRKENVQRHVLRLLLHLHHRVAPSKLEALQKALEPTGQSGEAVKELYSQLGEKLEQLDRRKPSPAQATETPALELPLPSVPAPAVL
;
A
#
# COMPACT_ATOMS: atom_id res chain seq x y z
N MET A 1 38.13 19.51 -34.60
CA MET A 1 38.10 18.14 -35.16
C MET A 1 37.05 17.32 -34.42
N PRO A 2 35.83 17.18 -34.97
CA PRO A 2 34.76 16.36 -34.38
C PRO A 2 35.13 14.88 -34.26
N SER A 3 36.03 14.38 -35.12
CA SER A 3 36.47 12.98 -35.16
C SER A 3 37.23 12.49 -33.91
N LEU A 4 37.92 13.39 -33.20
CA LEU A 4 38.68 13.02 -31.99
C LEU A 4 37.84 13.07 -30.71
N GLN A 5 36.67 13.71 -30.75
CA GLN A 5 35.81 13.91 -29.58
C GLN A 5 35.42 12.59 -28.89
N PRO A 6 34.99 11.52 -29.59
CA PRO A 6 34.63 10.26 -28.92
C PRO A 6 35.79 9.64 -28.15
N VAL A 7 37.01 9.74 -28.68
CA VAL A 7 38.23 9.21 -28.05
C VAL A 7 38.54 9.99 -26.77
N VAL A 8 38.51 11.32 -26.84
CA VAL A 8 38.75 12.19 -25.67
C VAL A 8 37.71 11.94 -24.59
N MET A 9 36.43 11.82 -24.95
CA MET A 9 35.35 11.53 -24.00
C MET A 9 35.52 10.15 -23.33
N CYS A 10 35.94 9.15 -24.10
CA CYS A 10 36.23 7.81 -23.56
C CYS A 10 37.41 7.85 -22.57
N VAL A 11 38.50 8.55 -22.91
CA VAL A 11 39.66 8.70 -22.02
C VAL A 11 39.26 9.42 -20.72
N MET A 12 38.48 10.50 -20.83
CA MET A 12 38.05 11.28 -19.66
C MET A 12 37.23 10.45 -18.65
N LYS A 13 36.46 9.46 -19.13
CA LYS A 13 35.71 8.53 -18.27
C LYS A 13 36.58 7.79 -17.26
N HIS A 14 37.81 7.45 -17.65
CA HIS A 14 38.73 6.67 -16.84
C HIS A 14 39.69 7.53 -16.00
N LEU A 15 39.60 8.87 -16.10
CA LEU A 15 40.42 9.76 -15.29
C LEU A 15 39.87 9.85 -13.86
N PRO A 16 40.69 9.58 -12.82
CA PRO A 16 40.25 9.72 -11.43
C PRO A 16 39.88 11.15 -11.09
N LYS A 17 40.57 12.14 -11.69
CA LYS A 17 40.27 13.56 -11.58
C LYS A 17 40.53 14.27 -12.91
N VAL A 18 39.48 14.84 -13.49
CA VAL A 18 39.57 15.70 -14.67
C VAL A 18 39.96 17.10 -14.21
N PRO A 19 40.89 17.78 -14.92
CA PRO A 19 41.26 19.15 -14.56
C PRO A 19 40.04 20.10 -14.56
N GLU A 20 39.89 20.90 -13.50
CA GLU A 20 38.72 21.77 -13.30
C GLU A 20 38.50 22.74 -14.47
N LYS A 21 39.57 23.28 -15.05
CA LYS A 21 39.50 24.13 -16.26
C LYS A 21 38.80 23.42 -17.42
N LYS A 22 38.98 22.10 -17.56
CA LYS A 22 38.34 21.30 -18.62
C LYS A 22 36.88 20.99 -18.27
N LEU A 23 36.57 20.72 -17.00
CA LEU A 23 35.20 20.55 -16.55
C LEU A 23 34.35 21.81 -16.81
N LYS A 24 34.89 23.01 -16.55
CA LYS A 24 34.21 24.28 -16.87
C LYS A 24 33.91 24.43 -18.36
N LEU A 25 34.82 24.02 -19.25
CA LEU A 25 34.59 24.03 -20.69
C LEU A 25 33.49 23.04 -21.11
N VAL A 26 33.49 21.84 -20.52
CA VAL A 26 32.44 20.84 -20.75
C VAL A 26 31.08 21.38 -20.29
N MET A 27 31.01 22.01 -19.13
CA MET A 27 29.77 22.56 -18.59
C MET A 27 29.21 23.71 -19.43
N ALA A 28 30.08 24.53 -20.03
CA ALA A 28 29.68 25.67 -20.84
C ALA A 28 29.04 25.27 -22.19
N ASP A 29 29.31 24.05 -22.66
CA ASP A 29 28.84 23.53 -23.94
C ASP A 29 27.84 22.39 -23.72
N LYS A 30 26.57 22.61 -24.12
CA LYS A 30 25.49 21.65 -23.91
C LYS A 30 25.70 20.33 -24.67
N GLU A 31 26.32 20.35 -25.84
CA GLU A 31 26.55 19.14 -26.63
C GLU A 31 27.68 18.31 -26.01
N LEU A 32 28.78 18.97 -25.61
CA LEU A 32 29.87 18.31 -24.89
C LEU A 32 29.40 17.73 -23.57
N TYR A 33 28.64 18.50 -22.78
CA TYR A 33 28.05 18.01 -21.54
C TYR A 33 27.15 16.80 -21.77
N ARG A 34 26.25 16.83 -22.77
CA ARG A 34 25.37 15.69 -23.09
C ARG A 34 26.17 14.44 -23.48
N ALA A 35 27.21 14.60 -24.28
CA ALA A 35 28.07 13.50 -24.74
C ALA A 35 29.00 12.94 -23.64
N CYS A 36 29.20 13.65 -22.53
CA CYS A 36 30.07 13.18 -21.45
C CYS A 36 29.50 11.96 -20.73
N ALA A 37 30.40 11.03 -20.40
CA ALA A 37 30.10 9.89 -19.55
C ALA A 37 29.70 10.35 -18.14
N VAL A 38 28.89 9.54 -17.46
CA VAL A 38 28.38 9.85 -16.11
C VAL A 38 29.51 10.04 -15.10
N GLU A 39 30.63 9.33 -15.26
CA GLU A 39 31.81 9.44 -14.41
C GLU A 39 32.42 10.85 -14.45
N VAL A 40 32.42 11.49 -15.61
CA VAL A 40 32.88 12.88 -15.78
C VAL A 40 31.85 13.84 -15.21
N LYS A 41 30.56 13.59 -15.48
CA LYS A 41 29.47 14.41 -14.94
C LYS A 41 29.42 14.40 -13.42
N ARG A 42 29.71 13.27 -12.76
CA ARG A 42 29.83 13.20 -11.29
C ARG A 42 30.83 14.19 -10.72
N GLN A 43 31.97 14.37 -11.40
CA GLN A 43 33.00 15.31 -10.97
C GLN A 43 32.55 16.77 -11.10
N ILE A 44 31.61 17.06 -12.00
CA ILE A 44 30.95 18.35 -12.13
C ILE A 44 29.89 18.52 -11.03
N TRP A 45 29.00 17.53 -10.90
CA TRP A 45 27.84 17.56 -10.02
C TRP A 45 28.21 17.72 -8.55
N GLN A 46 29.30 17.09 -8.11
CA GLN A 46 29.73 17.12 -6.70
C GLN A 46 30.00 18.54 -6.17
N ASP A 47 30.28 19.49 -7.08
CA ASP A 47 30.54 20.90 -6.76
C ASP A 47 29.47 21.83 -7.38
N ASN A 48 28.41 21.29 -7.98
CA ASN A 48 27.32 22.04 -8.60
C ASN A 48 25.95 21.39 -8.31
N GLN A 49 25.42 21.66 -7.12
CA GLN A 49 24.17 21.09 -6.63
C GLN A 49 22.95 21.45 -7.50
N ALA A 50 22.90 22.66 -8.05
CA ALA A 50 21.79 23.10 -8.91
C ALA A 50 21.73 22.25 -10.19
N LEU A 51 22.86 22.09 -10.87
CA LEU A 51 22.94 21.28 -12.08
C LEU A 51 22.62 19.80 -11.80
N PHE A 52 23.07 19.26 -10.66
CA PHE A 52 22.72 17.89 -10.27
C PHE A 52 21.22 17.74 -9.96
N GLY A 53 20.63 18.74 -9.29
CA GLY A 53 19.20 18.82 -9.03
C GLY A 53 18.38 18.80 -10.32
N ASP A 54 18.81 19.53 -11.36
CA ASP A 54 18.16 19.57 -12.67
C ASP A 54 18.17 18.19 -13.37
N GLU A 55 19.23 17.40 -13.20
CA GLU A 55 19.34 16.04 -13.76
C GLU A 55 18.52 15.01 -12.98
N VAL A 56 18.45 15.14 -11.66
CA VAL A 56 17.79 14.17 -10.77
C VAL A 56 16.28 14.43 -10.66
N SER A 57 15.83 15.69 -10.69
CA SER A 57 14.42 16.07 -10.50
C SER A 57 13.45 15.38 -11.47
N PRO A 58 13.74 15.24 -12.78
CA PRO A 58 12.87 14.48 -13.70
C PRO A 58 12.73 13.00 -13.29
N LEU A 59 13.81 12.37 -12.84
CA LEU A 59 13.78 10.98 -12.38
C LEU A 59 12.94 10.84 -11.11
N LEU A 60 13.08 11.77 -10.16
CA LEU A 60 12.28 11.78 -8.93
C LEU A 60 10.79 11.91 -9.24
N LYS A 61 10.40 12.82 -10.15
CA LYS A 61 9.01 12.96 -10.59
C LYS A 61 8.50 11.70 -11.29
N GLN A 62 9.31 11.12 -12.19
CA GLN A 62 8.98 9.87 -12.88
C GLN A 62 8.71 8.75 -11.87
N TYR A 63 9.54 8.60 -10.84
CA TYR A 63 9.36 7.57 -9.82
C TYR A 63 8.02 7.68 -9.10
N ILE A 64 7.63 8.90 -8.72
CA ILE A 64 6.34 9.13 -8.06
C ILE A 64 5.18 8.72 -8.96
N VAL A 65 5.19 9.16 -10.23
CA VAL A 65 4.14 8.81 -11.21
C VAL A 65 4.06 7.30 -11.42
N GLU A 66 5.20 6.60 -11.50
CA GLU A 66 5.23 5.14 -11.62
C GLU A 66 4.60 4.44 -10.41
N LYS A 67 4.86 4.92 -9.18
CA LYS A 67 4.28 4.33 -7.96
C LYS A 67 2.79 4.62 -7.83
N GLU A 68 2.35 5.84 -8.15
CA GLU A 68 0.94 6.20 -8.17
C GLU A 68 0.19 5.37 -9.22
N SER A 69 0.74 5.23 -10.43
CA SER A 69 0.16 4.37 -11.47
C SER A 69 -0.01 2.92 -11.00
N ALA A 70 0.98 2.36 -10.29
CA ALA A 70 0.89 1.02 -9.73
C ALA A 70 -0.24 0.86 -8.68
N LEU A 71 -0.58 1.92 -7.93
CA LEU A 71 -1.71 1.91 -6.98
C LEU A 71 -3.08 1.92 -7.70
N PHE A 72 -3.14 2.39 -8.94
CA PHE A 72 -4.37 2.47 -9.74
C PHE A 72 -4.44 1.44 -10.88
N SER A 73 -3.68 0.34 -10.79
CA SER A 73 -3.71 -0.74 -11.79
C SER A 73 -5.14 -1.24 -12.08
N ALA A 74 -5.46 -1.51 -13.34
CA ALA A 74 -6.79 -1.98 -13.74
C ALA A 74 -7.13 -3.36 -13.17
N GLU A 75 -6.12 -4.22 -12.98
CA GLU A 75 -6.30 -5.54 -12.39
C GLU A 75 -6.38 -5.44 -10.86
N LEU A 76 -7.49 -5.91 -10.29
CA LEU A 76 -7.67 -6.10 -8.86
C LEU A 76 -7.28 -7.53 -8.51
N SER A 77 -6.14 -7.69 -7.84
CA SER A 77 -5.65 -9.01 -7.43
C SER A 77 -5.02 -8.94 -6.04
N VAL A 78 -5.40 -9.89 -5.17
CA VAL A 78 -4.75 -10.05 -3.86
C VAL A 78 -3.35 -10.68 -3.99
N LEU A 79 -3.10 -11.42 -5.08
CA LEU A 79 -1.82 -12.07 -5.37
C LEU A 79 -0.84 -11.15 -6.11
N HIS A 80 -1.38 -10.23 -6.91
CA HIS A 80 -0.63 -9.30 -7.75
C HIS A 80 -1.09 -7.86 -7.49
N ASN A 81 -0.70 -7.33 -6.33
CA ASN A 81 -0.94 -5.96 -5.88
C ASN A 81 0.36 -5.14 -5.78
N PHE A 82 0.25 -3.88 -5.37
CA PHE A 82 1.37 -2.95 -5.15
C PHE A 82 2.52 -3.52 -4.29
N PHE A 83 2.20 -4.39 -3.31
CA PHE A 83 3.16 -5.01 -2.40
C PHE A 83 3.75 -6.34 -2.90
N SER A 84 3.37 -6.76 -4.11
CA SER A 84 3.78 -8.05 -4.66
C SER A 84 5.24 -8.13 -5.13
N PRO A 85 5.81 -7.08 -5.77
CA PRO A 85 7.21 -7.08 -6.17
C PRO A 85 8.17 -7.24 -4.98
N SER A 86 9.11 -8.17 -5.10
CA SER A 86 10.18 -8.35 -4.11
C SER A 86 11.07 -7.11 -4.01
N PRO A 87 11.72 -6.84 -2.87
CA PRO A 87 12.62 -5.69 -2.76
C PRO A 87 13.70 -5.65 -3.85
N LYS A 88 14.28 -6.82 -4.18
CA LYS A 88 15.26 -6.95 -5.28
C LYS A 88 14.69 -6.55 -6.62
N THR A 89 13.46 -6.96 -6.93
CA THR A 89 12.75 -6.60 -8.17
C THR A 89 12.49 -5.11 -8.25
N ARG A 90 12.04 -4.48 -7.16
CA ARG A 90 11.74 -3.04 -7.15
C ARG A 90 12.97 -2.19 -7.47
N ARG A 91 14.14 -2.61 -6.96
CA ARG A 91 15.42 -1.93 -7.23
C ARG A 91 15.89 -2.03 -8.67
N GLN A 92 15.34 -2.94 -9.48
CA GLN A 92 15.63 -3.01 -10.92
C GLN A 92 14.87 -1.96 -11.75
N GLY A 93 13.99 -1.17 -11.12
CA GLY A 93 13.29 -0.07 -11.78
C GLY A 93 14.26 0.94 -12.40
N GLU A 94 13.88 1.50 -13.56
CA GLU A 94 14.75 2.36 -14.35
C GLU A 94 15.28 3.55 -13.56
N VAL A 95 14.41 4.23 -12.80
CA VAL A 95 14.79 5.39 -11.99
C VAL A 95 15.83 5.01 -10.94
N VAL A 96 15.62 3.93 -10.17
CA VAL A 96 16.56 3.50 -9.12
C VAL A 96 17.91 3.16 -9.74
N GLN A 97 17.92 2.43 -10.85
CA GLN A 97 19.15 2.08 -11.57
C GLN A 97 19.87 3.30 -12.16
N ARG A 98 19.14 4.30 -12.67
CA ARG A 98 19.73 5.56 -13.15
C ARG A 98 20.33 6.37 -12.00
N LEU A 99 19.60 6.56 -10.90
CA LEU A 99 20.10 7.29 -9.73
C LEU A 99 21.33 6.60 -9.12
N THR A 100 21.30 5.28 -9.00
CA THR A 100 22.44 4.48 -8.52
C THR A 100 23.68 4.71 -9.40
N ARG A 101 23.52 4.71 -10.73
CA ARG A 101 24.61 5.02 -11.68
C ARG A 101 25.08 6.47 -11.59
N MET A 102 24.17 7.41 -11.39
CA MET A 102 24.51 8.83 -11.25
C MET A 102 25.32 9.08 -9.98
N VAL A 103 24.93 8.50 -8.84
CA VAL A 103 25.67 8.61 -7.58
C VAL A 103 27.02 7.86 -7.63
N GLY A 104 27.03 6.62 -8.12
CA GLY A 104 28.21 5.78 -8.12
C GLY A 104 28.80 5.62 -6.71
N ARG A 105 30.10 5.90 -6.55
CA ARG A 105 30.80 5.86 -5.24
C ARG A 105 30.92 7.23 -4.57
N ASN A 106 30.27 8.27 -5.10
CA ASN A 106 30.45 9.63 -4.62
C ASN A 106 29.51 9.94 -3.44
N VAL A 107 30.06 9.99 -2.23
CA VAL A 107 29.31 10.24 -0.99
C VAL A 107 28.59 11.60 -1.01
N LYS A 108 29.22 12.66 -1.56
CA LYS A 108 28.58 13.99 -1.63
C LYS A 108 27.31 13.96 -2.49
N LEU A 109 27.35 13.27 -3.63
CA LEU A 109 26.18 13.14 -4.50
C LEU A 109 25.09 12.31 -3.84
N TYR A 110 25.47 11.26 -3.11
CA TYR A 110 24.53 10.48 -2.31
C TYR A 110 23.82 11.36 -1.28
N ASP A 111 24.57 12.13 -0.50
CA ASP A 111 24.04 13.05 0.52
C ASP A 111 23.13 14.12 -0.10
N MET A 112 23.47 14.65 -1.29
CA MET A 112 22.61 15.56 -2.04
C MET A 112 21.27 14.92 -2.40
N VAL A 113 21.25 13.67 -2.88
CA VAL A 113 20.00 12.94 -3.15
C VAL A 113 19.21 12.78 -1.85
N LEU A 114 19.85 12.40 -0.74
CA LEU A 114 19.16 12.28 0.54
C LEU A 114 18.53 13.60 0.99
N GLN A 115 19.24 14.72 0.82
CA GLN A 115 18.71 16.05 1.11
C GLN A 115 17.50 16.40 0.23
N PHE A 116 17.53 16.06 -1.06
CA PHE A 116 16.37 16.22 -1.93
C PHE A 116 15.19 15.37 -1.47
N LEU A 117 15.41 14.10 -1.11
CA LEU A 117 14.34 13.22 -0.62
C LEU A 117 13.72 13.74 0.67
N ARG A 118 14.53 14.20 1.64
CA ARG A 118 14.04 14.82 2.88
C ARG A 118 13.14 16.03 2.57
N THR A 119 13.60 16.92 1.68
CA THR A 119 12.87 18.13 1.31
C THR A 119 11.57 17.82 0.57
N LEU A 120 11.63 16.98 -0.46
CA LEU A 120 10.48 16.63 -1.31
C LEU A 120 9.44 15.78 -0.56
N SER A 121 9.87 15.01 0.43
CA SER A 121 8.97 14.23 1.28
C SER A 121 8.05 15.09 2.14
N LEU A 122 8.31 16.38 2.37
CA LEU A 122 7.52 17.22 3.26
C LEU A 122 6.27 17.82 2.59
N ARG A 123 6.31 18.11 1.29
CA ARG A 123 5.22 18.77 0.56
C ARG A 123 5.15 18.19 -0.86
N PRO A 124 4.15 17.35 -1.20
CA PRO A 124 2.85 17.12 -0.55
C PRO A 124 2.78 15.92 0.44
N ARG A 125 3.82 15.65 1.25
CA ARG A 125 3.90 14.45 2.11
C ARG A 125 3.87 13.12 1.34
N ASN A 126 4.58 13.05 0.22
CA ASN A 126 4.61 11.83 -0.59
C ASN A 126 5.55 10.76 0.01
N VAL A 127 4.96 9.69 0.53
CA VAL A 127 5.65 8.54 1.15
C VAL A 127 6.58 7.80 0.19
N HIS A 128 6.40 7.90 -1.13
CA HIS A 128 7.23 7.14 -2.08
C HIS A 128 8.67 7.67 -2.13
N TYR A 129 8.95 8.91 -1.72
CA TYR A 129 10.32 9.38 -1.50
C TYR A 129 11.03 8.61 -0.37
N CYS A 130 10.27 8.17 0.64
CA CYS A 130 10.77 7.31 1.70
C CYS A 130 11.11 5.91 1.17
N THR A 131 10.29 5.35 0.28
CA THR A 131 10.63 4.11 -0.45
C THR A 131 11.92 4.26 -1.24
N LEU A 132 12.06 5.36 -1.98
CA LEU A 132 13.24 5.62 -2.80
C LEU A 132 14.53 5.76 -1.97
N ARG A 133 14.44 6.34 -0.76
CA ARG A 133 15.56 6.42 0.20
C ARG A 133 16.11 5.03 0.54
N ALA A 134 15.22 4.09 0.84
CA ALA A 134 15.59 2.71 1.16
C ALA A 134 16.09 1.94 -0.09
N GLU A 135 15.37 2.06 -1.20
CA GLU A 135 15.72 1.37 -2.46
C GLU A 135 17.08 1.81 -3.01
N LEU A 136 17.42 3.11 -2.95
CA LEU A 136 18.71 3.61 -3.40
C LEU A 136 19.87 3.07 -2.55
N LEU A 137 19.72 3.07 -1.22
CA LEU A 137 20.73 2.52 -0.31
C LEU A 137 20.96 1.03 -0.56
N MET A 138 19.87 0.28 -0.73
CA MET A 138 19.96 -1.16 -0.99
C MET A 138 20.42 -1.49 -2.41
N SER A 139 20.19 -0.61 -3.38
CA SER A 139 20.75 -0.74 -4.73
C SER A 139 22.27 -0.54 -4.73
N LEU A 140 22.77 0.42 -3.94
CA LEU A 140 24.22 0.62 -3.76
C LEU A 140 24.86 -0.54 -2.99
N HIS A 141 24.15 -1.13 -2.03
CA HIS A 141 24.58 -2.34 -1.33
C HIS A 141 24.67 -3.54 -2.29
N ASP A 142 23.67 -3.75 -3.15
CA ASP A 142 23.67 -4.83 -4.14
C ASP A 142 24.84 -4.73 -5.15
N LEU A 143 25.43 -3.54 -5.30
CA LEU A 143 26.61 -3.26 -6.14
C LEU A 143 27.93 -3.19 -5.35
N ASP A 144 27.94 -3.59 -4.08
CA ASP A 144 29.10 -3.57 -3.19
C ASP A 144 29.79 -2.19 -3.08
N VAL A 145 29.00 -1.11 -3.08
CA VAL A 145 29.51 0.27 -2.91
C VAL A 145 29.80 0.55 -1.43
N GLY A 146 30.92 0.00 -0.95
CA GLY A 146 31.37 0.13 0.43
C GLY A 146 31.63 1.57 0.88
N ASP A 147 32.02 2.46 -0.04
CA ASP A 147 32.28 3.88 0.25
C ASP A 147 31.05 4.60 0.84
N ILE A 148 29.84 4.20 0.43
CA ILE A 148 28.57 4.76 0.92
C ILE A 148 28.00 3.88 2.02
N CYS A 149 27.95 2.56 1.82
CA CYS A 149 27.29 1.65 2.78
C CYS A 149 27.98 1.64 4.16
N SER A 150 29.29 1.87 4.22
CA SER A 150 30.04 1.90 5.49
C SER A 150 29.82 3.17 6.31
N VAL A 151 29.39 4.26 5.67
CA VAL A 151 29.20 5.58 6.32
C VAL A 151 27.73 5.92 6.54
N ASP A 152 26.79 5.32 5.80
CA ASP A 152 25.36 5.51 6.04
C ASP A 152 24.95 4.80 7.35
N PRO A 153 24.54 5.54 8.39
CA PRO A 153 24.19 4.97 9.70
C PRO A 153 22.93 4.09 9.65
N CYS A 154 22.09 4.23 8.62
CA CYS A 154 20.87 3.46 8.43
C CYS A 154 21.08 2.16 7.63
N HIS A 155 22.30 1.88 7.13
CA HIS A 155 22.55 0.73 6.25
C HIS A 155 22.12 -0.60 6.84
N LYS A 156 22.62 -0.94 8.04
CA LYS A 156 22.32 -2.22 8.70
C LYS A 156 20.84 -2.35 9.07
N PHE A 157 20.23 -1.24 9.51
CA PHE A 157 18.81 -1.20 9.83
C PHE A 157 17.95 -1.46 8.59
N THR A 158 18.21 -0.71 7.50
CA THR A 158 17.52 -0.88 6.22
C THR A 158 17.69 -2.31 5.69
N TRP A 159 18.88 -2.88 5.79
CA TRP A 159 19.13 -4.25 5.33
C TRP A 159 18.36 -5.31 6.14
N CYS A 160 18.30 -5.14 7.46
CA CYS A 160 17.48 -5.99 8.33
C CYS A 160 15.99 -5.86 8.01
N LEU A 161 15.50 -4.63 7.78
CA LEU A 161 14.12 -4.36 7.41
C LEU A 161 13.78 -4.91 6.02
N ASP A 162 14.69 -4.82 5.04
CA ASP A 162 14.52 -5.37 3.68
C ASP A 162 14.29 -6.89 3.73
N ALA A 163 14.98 -7.59 4.65
CA ALA A 163 14.73 -9.00 4.91
C ALA A 163 13.31 -9.23 5.47
N CYS A 164 12.86 -8.42 6.42
CA CYS A 164 11.49 -8.52 6.96
C CYS A 164 10.43 -8.28 5.89
N ILE A 165 10.63 -7.27 5.03
CA ILE A 165 9.72 -6.95 3.92
C ILE A 165 9.64 -8.12 2.94
N ARG A 166 10.77 -8.76 2.63
CA ARG A 166 10.82 -9.94 1.75
C ARG A 166 10.03 -11.12 2.33
N GLU A 167 10.20 -11.41 3.62
CA GLU A 167 9.48 -12.49 4.31
C GLU A 167 8.03 -12.10 4.69
N ARG A 168 7.67 -10.82 4.53
CA ARG A 168 6.37 -10.23 4.91
C ARG A 168 6.01 -10.47 6.38
N PHE A 169 7.02 -10.53 7.23
CA PHE A 169 6.90 -10.77 8.67
C PHE A 169 8.16 -10.30 9.40
N VAL A 170 7.99 -9.87 10.65
CA VAL A 170 9.08 -9.59 11.57
C VAL A 170 9.05 -10.65 12.68
N ASP A 171 10.02 -11.56 12.66
CA ASP A 171 10.21 -12.55 13.72
C ASP A 171 10.96 -11.96 14.94
N SER A 172 10.94 -12.67 16.07
CA SER A 172 11.58 -12.24 17.32
C SER A 172 13.10 -12.02 17.23
N LYS A 173 13.79 -12.66 16.26
CA LYS A 173 15.22 -12.42 16.04
C LYS A 173 15.42 -11.08 15.35
N ARG A 174 14.69 -10.83 14.26
CA ARG A 174 14.72 -9.58 13.51
C ARG A 174 14.22 -8.40 14.33
N ALA A 175 13.18 -8.59 15.14
CA ALA A 175 12.73 -7.60 16.11
C ALA A 175 13.89 -7.16 17.03
N ARG A 176 14.57 -8.11 17.68
CA ARG A 176 15.73 -7.77 18.54
C ARG A 176 16.88 -7.07 17.79
N GLU A 177 17.15 -7.45 16.54
CA GLU A 177 18.14 -6.77 15.70
C GLU A 177 17.72 -5.31 15.41
N LEU A 178 16.48 -5.09 14.96
CA LEU A 178 15.92 -3.77 14.70
C LEU A 178 15.92 -2.89 15.95
N GLN A 179 15.53 -3.46 17.09
CA GLN A 179 15.59 -2.78 18.39
C GLN A 179 17.02 -2.37 18.74
N GLY A 180 17.98 -3.28 18.60
CA GLY A 180 19.39 -2.99 18.89
C GLY A 180 19.96 -1.84 18.04
N PHE A 181 19.50 -1.68 16.80
CA PHE A 181 19.88 -0.55 15.96
C PHE A 181 19.29 0.77 16.45
N LEU A 182 18.01 0.80 16.87
CA LEU A 182 17.37 1.99 17.42
C LEU A 182 18.01 2.41 18.75
N ASP A 183 18.17 1.44 19.67
CA ASP A 183 18.75 1.68 20.99
C ASP A 183 20.26 2.03 20.90
N GLY A 184 20.90 1.70 19.77
CA GLY A 184 22.28 2.05 19.46
C GLY A 184 22.51 3.49 19.02
N VAL A 185 21.45 4.29 18.78
CA VAL A 185 21.58 5.69 18.40
C VAL A 185 22.14 6.50 19.57
N LYS A 186 23.35 7.05 19.40
CA LYS A 186 24.06 7.76 20.47
C LYS A 186 23.53 9.18 20.65
N LYS A 187 23.65 9.68 21.89
CA LYS A 187 23.44 11.09 22.20
C LYS A 187 24.36 11.97 21.34
N GLY A 188 23.82 13.00 20.71
CA GLY A 188 24.49 13.86 19.72
C GLY A 188 24.42 13.36 18.27
N GLN A 189 23.86 12.16 18.01
CA GLN A 189 23.63 11.60 16.67
C GLN A 189 22.13 11.40 16.39
N GLU A 190 21.27 12.12 17.09
CA GLU A 190 19.83 11.92 17.04
C GLU A 190 19.27 12.17 15.63
N GLN A 191 19.94 12.97 14.79
CA GLN A 191 19.58 13.20 13.38
C GLN A 191 19.36 11.90 12.59
N VAL A 192 20.06 10.81 12.96
CA VAL A 192 19.88 9.48 12.37
C VAL A 192 18.44 8.97 12.52
N LEU A 193 17.74 9.33 13.62
CA LEU A 193 16.34 8.98 13.82
C LEU A 193 15.44 9.55 12.72
N GLY A 194 15.78 10.70 12.13
CA GLY A 194 15.03 11.27 11.02
C GLY A 194 15.07 10.36 9.79
N ASP A 195 16.26 9.87 9.42
CA ASP A 195 16.42 8.96 8.28
C ASP A 195 15.84 7.57 8.55
N LEU A 196 16.02 7.04 9.77
CA LEU A 196 15.40 5.78 10.18
C LEU A 196 13.87 5.88 10.13
N SER A 197 13.31 7.00 10.58
CA SER A 197 11.87 7.27 10.50
C SER A 197 11.42 7.38 9.05
N MET A 198 12.18 8.02 8.15
CA MET A 198 11.87 7.97 6.71
C MET A 198 11.82 6.53 6.21
N ILE A 199 12.84 5.71 6.50
CA ILE A 199 12.85 4.30 6.07
C ILE A 199 11.64 3.53 6.62
N LEU A 200 11.24 3.80 7.86
CA LEU A 200 10.04 3.20 8.47
C LEU A 200 8.72 3.75 7.90
N CYS A 201 8.73 4.97 7.37
CA CYS A 201 7.60 5.59 6.67
C CYS A 201 7.41 5.03 5.24
N ASP A 202 8.32 4.19 4.76
CA ASP A 202 8.13 3.43 3.51
C ASP A 202 6.84 2.59 3.60
N PRO A 203 5.90 2.71 2.64
CA PRO A 203 4.70 1.88 2.60
C PRO A 203 4.95 0.39 2.78
N PHE A 204 6.05 -0.15 2.23
CA PHE A 204 6.36 -1.58 2.37
C PHE A 204 6.78 -1.95 3.80
N ALA A 205 7.48 -1.04 4.50
CA ALA A 205 7.80 -1.19 5.91
C ALA A 205 6.52 -1.13 6.75
N ILE A 206 5.69 -0.10 6.57
CA ILE A 206 4.41 0.03 7.27
C ILE A 206 3.53 -1.20 7.06
N ASN A 207 3.37 -1.66 5.80
CA ASN A 207 2.59 -2.86 5.50
C ASN A 207 3.13 -4.10 6.23
N THR A 208 4.44 -4.29 6.25
CA THR A 208 5.07 -5.44 6.92
C THR A 208 4.89 -5.38 8.44
N LEU A 209 5.08 -4.20 9.04
CA LEU A 209 4.94 -3.98 10.48
C LEU A 209 3.49 -4.14 10.93
N SER A 210 2.54 -3.56 10.20
CA SER A 210 1.11 -3.65 10.52
C SER A 210 0.59 -5.09 10.36
N LEU A 211 0.97 -5.80 9.28
CA LEU A 211 0.63 -7.22 9.13
C LEU A 211 1.24 -8.10 10.23
N SER A 212 2.48 -7.82 10.62
CA SER A 212 3.13 -8.52 11.74
C SER A 212 2.42 -8.23 13.06
N THR A 213 1.98 -6.99 13.27
CA THR A 213 1.23 -6.57 14.47
C THR A 213 -0.08 -7.35 14.59
N VAL A 214 -0.87 -7.40 13.51
CA VAL A 214 -2.12 -8.17 13.49
C VAL A 214 -1.86 -9.65 13.76
N ARG A 215 -0.81 -10.25 13.17
CA ARG A 215 -0.47 -11.66 13.41
C ARG A 215 -0.10 -11.92 14.87
N HIS A 216 0.73 -11.07 15.48
CA HIS A 216 1.10 -11.21 16.88
C HIS A 216 -0.14 -11.09 17.80
N LEU A 217 -1.08 -10.18 17.49
CA LEU A 217 -2.32 -10.10 18.27
C LEU A 217 -3.13 -11.41 18.21
N GLN A 218 -3.19 -12.06 17.04
CA GLN A 218 -3.86 -13.36 16.91
C GLN A 218 -3.13 -14.47 17.68
N GLU A 219 -1.80 -14.48 17.64
CA GLU A 219 -0.99 -15.43 18.41
C GLU A 219 -1.19 -15.24 19.92
N LEU A 220 -1.26 -13.99 20.39
CA LEU A 220 -1.53 -13.69 21.80
C LEU A 220 -2.93 -14.14 22.24
N VAL A 221 -3.95 -13.99 21.39
CA VAL A 221 -5.29 -14.55 21.65
C VAL A 221 -5.20 -16.07 21.79
N GLY A 222 -4.50 -16.74 20.88
CA GLY A 222 -4.33 -18.20 20.93
C GLY A 222 -3.49 -18.71 22.11
N GLN A 223 -2.64 -17.86 22.69
CA GLN A 223 -1.79 -18.18 23.84
C GLN A 223 -2.34 -17.65 25.17
N GLU A 224 -3.49 -16.97 25.15
CA GLU A 224 -4.10 -16.33 26.33
C GLU A 224 -3.18 -15.31 27.03
N LEU A 225 -2.33 -14.62 26.25
CA LEU A 225 -1.38 -13.61 26.74
C LEU A 225 -1.88 -12.19 26.47
N LEU A 226 -1.47 -11.23 27.30
CA LEU A 226 -1.84 -9.82 27.12
C LEU A 226 -0.85 -9.09 26.20
N PRO A 227 -1.29 -8.05 25.46
CA PRO A 227 -0.43 -7.25 24.58
C PRO A 227 0.84 -6.71 25.25
N ARG A 228 0.70 -6.26 26.51
CA ARG A 228 1.80 -5.67 27.29
C ARG A 228 2.93 -6.66 27.62
N ASP A 229 2.64 -7.96 27.58
CA ASP A 229 3.59 -9.01 27.91
C ASP A 229 4.42 -9.45 26.69
N SER A 230 4.10 -8.92 25.50
CA SER A 230 4.80 -9.21 24.26
C SER A 230 5.80 -8.09 23.89
N PRO A 231 7.11 -8.28 24.12
CA PRO A 231 8.11 -7.27 23.76
C PRO A 231 8.18 -7.04 22.24
N ASP A 232 7.95 -8.10 21.45
CA ASP A 232 7.94 -8.00 19.98
C ASP A 232 6.79 -7.11 19.50
N LEU A 233 5.59 -7.27 20.07
CA LEU A 233 4.45 -6.40 19.75
C LEU A 233 4.72 -4.93 20.12
N LEU A 234 5.27 -4.68 21.32
CA LEU A 234 5.62 -3.32 21.75
C LEU A 234 6.66 -2.67 20.83
N LEU A 235 7.63 -3.45 20.34
CA LEU A 235 8.60 -2.98 19.36
C LEU A 235 7.95 -2.63 18.02
N LEU A 236 7.05 -3.48 17.51
CA LEU A 236 6.34 -3.20 16.25
C LEU A 236 5.57 -1.89 16.33
N LEU A 237 4.89 -1.63 17.46
CA LEU A 237 4.19 -0.36 17.69
C LEU A 237 5.14 0.84 17.77
N ARG A 238 6.31 0.68 18.41
CA ARG A 238 7.37 1.70 18.44
C ARG A 238 7.88 2.02 17.03
N LEU A 239 8.14 1.00 16.20
CA LEU A 239 8.59 1.15 14.81
C LEU A 239 7.53 1.85 13.95
N LEU A 240 6.25 1.48 14.11
CA LEU A 240 5.13 2.17 13.46
C LEU A 240 5.03 3.63 13.90
N ALA A 241 5.13 3.91 15.20
CA ALA A 241 5.10 5.27 15.73
C ALA A 241 6.23 6.13 15.16
N LEU A 242 7.46 5.59 15.10
CA LEU A 242 8.61 6.26 14.49
C LEU A 242 8.39 6.57 13.01
N GLY A 243 7.98 5.57 12.21
CA GLY A 243 7.71 5.76 10.78
C GLY A 243 6.63 6.80 10.51
N GLN A 244 5.54 6.74 11.27
CA GLN A 244 4.46 7.73 11.16
C GLN A 244 4.96 9.13 11.59
N GLY A 245 5.80 9.24 12.62
CA GLY A 245 6.41 10.50 13.07
C GLY A 245 7.48 11.09 12.15
N ALA A 246 7.80 10.46 11.02
CA ALA A 246 8.91 10.88 10.16
C ALA A 246 8.81 12.33 9.69
N TRP A 247 7.65 12.74 9.17
CA TRP A 247 7.47 14.11 8.68
C TRP A 247 7.58 15.14 9.79
N ASP A 248 7.04 14.85 10.97
CA ASP A 248 7.10 15.79 12.10
C ASP A 248 8.54 15.97 12.56
N MET A 249 9.35 14.91 12.59
CA MET A 249 10.78 15.00 12.92
C MET A 249 11.58 15.76 11.85
N ILE A 250 11.32 15.49 10.56
CA ILE A 250 12.06 16.12 9.46
C ILE A 250 11.68 17.61 9.33
N ASP A 251 10.40 17.96 9.49
CA ASP A 251 9.94 19.35 9.39
C ASP A 251 10.41 20.17 10.60
N SER A 252 10.23 19.65 11.81
CA SER A 252 10.62 20.37 13.04
C SER A 252 12.12 20.35 13.32
N GLN A 253 12.88 19.44 12.70
CA GLN A 253 14.28 19.14 13.04
C GLN A 253 14.48 18.72 14.52
N VAL A 254 13.42 18.25 15.17
CA VAL A 254 13.47 17.69 16.52
C VAL A 254 13.48 16.17 16.43
N PHE A 255 14.67 15.60 16.50
CA PHE A 255 14.89 14.17 16.36
C PHE A 255 14.72 13.45 17.70
N LYS A 256 13.49 13.07 18.02
CA LYS A 256 13.15 12.33 19.23
C LYS A 256 12.10 11.29 18.91
N GLU A 257 12.19 10.17 19.62
CA GLU A 257 11.16 9.13 19.49
C GLU A 257 9.80 9.63 19.99
N PRO A 258 8.70 9.35 19.26
CA PRO A 258 7.36 9.64 19.71
C PRO A 258 7.05 8.84 20.97
N LYS A 259 6.38 9.47 21.93
CA LYS A 259 5.90 8.76 23.13
C LYS A 259 4.73 7.87 22.72
N MET A 260 4.85 6.57 23.00
CA MET A 260 3.74 5.65 22.83
C MET A 260 2.72 5.84 23.96
N GLU A 261 1.45 5.99 23.59
CA GLU A 261 0.38 6.15 24.57
C GLU A 261 0.05 4.83 25.26
N VAL A 262 -0.06 4.86 26.58
CA VAL A 262 -0.33 3.66 27.39
C VAL A 262 -1.70 3.06 27.05
N GLU A 263 -2.67 3.90 26.71
CA GLU A 263 -4.03 3.47 26.33
C GLU A 263 -4.07 2.65 25.04
N LEU A 264 -3.09 2.83 24.13
CA LEU A 264 -2.96 2.00 22.94
C LEU A 264 -2.79 0.52 23.36
N VAL A 265 -1.87 0.25 24.27
CA VAL A 265 -1.53 -1.11 24.72
C VAL A 265 -2.56 -1.67 25.70
N THR A 266 -3.12 -0.82 26.56
CA THR A 266 -3.97 -1.25 27.68
C THR A 266 -5.46 -1.24 27.36
N ARG A 267 -5.90 -0.54 26.31
CA ARG A 267 -7.31 -0.43 25.94
C ARG A 267 -7.55 -0.81 24.49
N PHE A 268 -6.89 -0.12 23.55
CA PHE A 268 -7.15 -0.34 22.12
C PHE A 268 -6.82 -1.77 21.66
N LEU A 269 -5.60 -2.26 21.94
CA LEU A 269 -5.21 -3.63 21.52
C LEU A 269 -6.06 -4.72 22.19
N PRO A 270 -6.38 -4.66 23.51
CA PRO A 270 -7.34 -5.58 24.12
C PRO A 270 -8.74 -5.51 23.49
N THR A 271 -9.24 -4.33 23.13
CA THR A 271 -10.51 -4.21 22.39
C THR A 271 -10.40 -4.88 21.02
N LEU A 272 -9.30 -4.70 20.29
CA LEU A 272 -9.10 -5.36 19.00
C LEU A 272 -9.00 -6.89 19.14
N MET A 273 -8.33 -7.38 20.17
CA MET A 273 -8.28 -8.82 20.51
C MET A 273 -9.67 -9.36 20.86
N SER A 274 -10.53 -8.58 21.52
CA SER A 274 -11.90 -9.01 21.80
C SER A 274 -12.69 -9.26 20.50
N PHE A 275 -12.46 -8.48 19.44
CA PHE A 275 -13.09 -8.74 18.14
C PHE A 275 -12.58 -10.05 17.51
N VAL A 276 -11.30 -10.36 17.67
CA VAL A 276 -10.73 -11.65 17.23
C VAL A 276 -11.38 -12.82 17.97
N VAL A 277 -11.59 -12.67 19.28
CA VAL A 277 -12.28 -13.67 20.10
C VAL A 277 -13.74 -13.83 19.67
N ASP A 278 -14.47 -12.72 19.47
CA ASP A 278 -15.85 -12.72 18.96
C ASP A 278 -15.94 -13.48 17.62
N ASP A 279 -15.00 -13.21 16.70
CA ASP A 279 -14.91 -13.88 15.40
C ASP A 279 -14.64 -15.39 15.54
N HIS A 280 -13.74 -15.79 16.43
CA HIS A 280 -13.43 -17.19 16.66
C HIS A 280 -14.60 -17.92 17.32
N ALA A 281 -15.21 -17.34 18.35
CA ALA A 281 -16.37 -17.90 19.03
C ALA A 281 -17.54 -18.12 18.06
N PHE A 282 -17.88 -17.10 17.27
CA PHE A 282 -18.95 -17.21 16.29
C PHE A 282 -18.68 -18.31 15.24
N ASN A 283 -17.45 -18.42 14.75
CA ASN A 283 -17.07 -19.46 13.79
C ASN A 283 -17.13 -20.87 14.36
N VAL A 284 -16.86 -21.04 15.66
CA VAL A 284 -16.99 -22.33 16.36
C VAL A 284 -18.48 -22.67 16.49
N ASP A 285 -19.30 -21.73 16.95
CA ASP A 285 -20.74 -21.93 17.14
C ASP A 285 -21.45 -22.35 15.84
N GLN A 286 -21.07 -21.75 14.70
CA GLN A 286 -21.63 -22.11 13.40
C GLN A 286 -21.34 -23.57 12.98
N LYS A 287 -20.26 -24.16 13.50
CA LYS A 287 -19.83 -25.53 13.21
C LYS A 287 -20.39 -26.57 14.18
N LEU A 288 -21.03 -26.17 15.27
CA LEU A 288 -21.63 -27.10 16.23
C LEU A 288 -22.78 -27.92 15.59
N PRO A 289 -23.03 -29.15 16.06
CA PRO A 289 -24.19 -29.94 15.65
C PRO A 289 -25.50 -29.18 15.88
N ALA A 290 -26.51 -29.39 15.03
CA ALA A 290 -27.79 -28.66 15.09
C ALA A 290 -28.51 -28.77 16.44
N GLU A 291 -28.27 -29.86 17.19
CA GLU A 291 -28.83 -30.10 18.53
C GLU A 291 -28.20 -29.22 19.62
N GLU A 292 -27.00 -28.69 19.40
CA GLU A 292 -26.24 -27.83 20.32
C GLU A 292 -26.25 -26.35 19.88
N LYS A 293 -26.87 -26.03 18.74
CA LYS A 293 -26.93 -24.66 18.21
C LYS A 293 -27.91 -23.78 19.00
N ALA A 294 -27.39 -22.97 19.90
CA ALA A 294 -28.10 -21.77 20.34
C ALA A 294 -28.21 -20.77 19.17
N PRO A 295 -29.29 -19.96 19.07
CA PRO A 295 -29.36 -18.87 18.11
C PRO A 295 -28.37 -17.77 18.50
N VAL A 296 -27.15 -17.84 17.98
CA VAL A 296 -26.10 -16.83 18.23
C VAL A 296 -26.10 -15.82 17.09
N SER A 297 -26.41 -14.56 17.43
CA SER A 297 -26.27 -13.43 16.53
C SER A 297 -24.83 -12.91 16.56
N TYR A 298 -24.30 -12.51 15.40
CA TYR A 298 -22.96 -11.94 15.34
C TYR A 298 -22.93 -10.58 16.08
N PRO A 299 -21.91 -10.30 16.92
CA PRO A 299 -21.81 -9.01 17.61
C PRO A 299 -21.67 -7.85 16.62
N SER A 300 -22.73 -7.07 16.43
CA SER A 300 -22.75 -5.95 15.47
C SER A 300 -22.35 -4.61 16.08
N ALA A 301 -22.29 -4.52 17.41
CA ALA A 301 -21.95 -3.27 18.10
C ALA A 301 -20.45 -2.94 17.98
N LEU A 302 -20.16 -1.70 17.58
CA LEU A 302 -18.81 -1.13 17.60
C LEU A 302 -18.66 -0.22 18.81
N PRO A 303 -17.75 -0.51 19.77
CA PRO A 303 -17.53 0.35 20.93
C PRO A 303 -17.09 1.77 20.53
N GLU A 304 -17.73 2.80 21.07
CA GLU A 304 -17.38 4.21 20.80
C GLU A 304 -15.91 4.51 21.11
N THR A 305 -15.35 3.89 22.14
CA THR A 305 -13.94 4.01 22.50
C THR A 305 -13.01 3.54 21.38
N PHE A 306 -13.39 2.50 20.64
CA PHE A 306 -12.60 2.01 19.50
C PHE A 306 -12.59 3.05 18.37
N THR A 307 -13.76 3.59 18.01
CA THR A 307 -13.87 4.65 17.00
C THR A 307 -13.06 5.88 17.38
N LYS A 308 -13.10 6.29 18.66
CA LYS A 308 -12.30 7.40 19.16
C LYS A 308 -10.79 7.16 18.99
N PHE A 309 -10.31 5.95 19.24
CA PHE A 309 -8.89 5.61 18.98
C PHE A 309 -8.53 5.74 17.49
N LEU A 310 -9.40 5.29 16.57
CA LEU A 310 -9.16 5.43 15.13
C LEU A 310 -9.12 6.90 14.69
N GLN A 311 -9.88 7.78 15.34
CA GLN A 311 -9.94 9.21 15.04
C GLN A 311 -8.75 9.99 15.60
N GLU A 312 -8.32 9.68 16.83
CA GLU A 312 -7.37 10.51 17.58
C GLU A 312 -5.93 9.97 17.53
N GLN A 313 -5.74 8.66 17.34
CA GLN A 313 -4.42 8.04 17.43
C GLN A 313 -3.98 7.41 16.11
N ARG A 314 -2.90 7.95 15.56
CA ARG A 314 -2.35 7.54 14.26
C ARG A 314 -1.96 6.05 14.20
N VAL A 315 -1.30 5.53 15.24
CA VAL A 315 -0.89 4.10 15.29
C VAL A 315 -2.10 3.18 15.46
N ALA A 316 -3.07 3.56 16.31
CA ALA A 316 -4.30 2.80 16.47
C ALA A 316 -5.08 2.73 15.15
N CYS A 317 -5.20 3.86 14.46
CA CYS A 317 -5.81 3.95 13.14
C CYS A 317 -5.13 2.99 12.15
N GLU A 318 -3.81 3.04 12.02
CA GLU A 318 -3.05 2.17 11.12
C GLU A 318 -3.29 0.68 11.43
N VAL A 319 -3.18 0.27 12.69
CA VAL A 319 -3.40 -1.12 13.11
C VAL A 319 -4.85 -1.55 12.87
N GLY A 320 -5.82 -0.68 13.16
CA GLY A 320 -7.25 -0.93 12.92
C GLY A 320 -7.57 -1.11 11.44
N LEU A 321 -6.99 -0.27 10.56
CA LEU A 321 -7.13 -0.40 9.11
C LEU A 321 -6.55 -1.73 8.62
N TYR A 322 -5.38 -2.14 9.11
CA TYR A 322 -4.80 -3.43 8.73
C TYR A 322 -5.57 -4.63 9.29
N TYR A 323 -6.24 -4.48 10.43
CA TYR A 323 -7.19 -5.47 10.91
C TYR A 323 -8.40 -5.59 9.98
N VAL A 324 -8.96 -4.48 9.49
CA VAL A 324 -10.03 -4.50 8.48
C VAL A 324 -9.57 -5.20 7.20
N LEU A 325 -8.36 -4.91 6.72
CA LEU A 325 -7.81 -5.61 5.55
C LEU A 325 -7.67 -7.12 5.81
N HIS A 326 -7.25 -7.49 7.01
CA HIS A 326 -7.11 -8.89 7.42
C HIS A 326 -8.45 -9.64 7.39
N ILE A 327 -9.49 -9.12 8.06
CA ILE A 327 -10.82 -9.78 8.09
C ILE A 327 -11.47 -9.82 6.71
N THR A 328 -11.26 -8.78 5.88
CA THR A 328 -11.77 -8.75 4.50
C THR A 328 -11.11 -9.84 3.67
N LYS A 329 -9.79 -10.02 3.84
CA LYS A 329 -9.04 -11.11 3.19
C LYS A 329 -9.51 -12.50 3.64
N GLN A 330 -9.95 -12.64 4.89
CA GLN A 330 -10.56 -13.86 5.41
C GLN A 330 -12.01 -14.08 4.95
N ARG A 331 -12.57 -13.17 4.14
CA ARG A 331 -13.96 -13.19 3.67
C ARG A 331 -14.99 -13.14 4.81
N ASN A 332 -14.62 -12.54 5.95
CA ASN A 332 -15.54 -12.38 7.08
C ASN A 332 -16.38 -11.11 6.89
N LYS A 333 -17.52 -11.24 6.20
CA LYS A 333 -18.42 -10.12 5.91
C LYS A 333 -19.01 -9.48 7.17
N ASN A 334 -19.33 -10.27 8.19
CA ASN A 334 -19.98 -9.79 9.41
C ASN A 334 -19.03 -8.87 10.19
N ALA A 335 -17.78 -9.29 10.36
CA ALA A 335 -16.74 -8.46 10.96
C ALA A 335 -16.49 -7.19 10.15
N LEU A 336 -16.46 -7.29 8.81
CA LEU A 336 -16.28 -6.12 7.96
C LEU A 336 -17.42 -5.11 8.17
N LEU A 337 -18.67 -5.57 8.12
CA LEU A 337 -19.84 -4.71 8.35
C LEU A 337 -19.84 -4.06 9.73
N ARG A 338 -19.38 -4.77 10.78
CA ARG A 338 -19.22 -4.21 12.14
C ARG A 338 -18.23 -3.05 12.17
N LEU A 339 -17.13 -3.13 11.41
CA LEU A 339 -16.04 -2.16 11.47
C LEU A 339 -16.16 -0.99 10.49
N LEU A 340 -16.90 -1.16 9.38
CA LEU A 340 -17.08 -0.12 8.35
C LEU A 340 -17.52 1.25 8.92
N PRO A 341 -18.47 1.35 9.87
CA PRO A 341 -18.86 2.63 10.45
C PRO A 341 -17.69 3.39 11.09
N GLY A 342 -16.72 2.68 11.69
CA GLY A 342 -15.54 3.28 12.30
C GLY A 342 -14.52 3.83 11.30
N LEU A 343 -14.68 3.56 10.01
CA LEU A 343 -13.75 4.01 8.97
C LEU A 343 -14.13 5.34 8.33
N VAL A 344 -15.37 5.80 8.54
CA VAL A 344 -15.90 7.05 7.96
C VAL A 344 -15.10 8.27 8.44
N GLU A 345 -14.70 8.26 9.71
CA GLU A 345 -13.91 9.31 10.33
C GLU A 345 -12.68 8.66 10.97
N THR A 346 -11.52 8.86 10.36
CA THR A 346 -10.25 8.31 10.84
C THR A 346 -9.19 9.39 10.94
N PHE A 347 -8.14 9.13 11.70
CA PHE A 347 -7.03 10.05 11.89
C PHE A 347 -6.51 10.54 10.54
N SER A 348 -6.61 11.84 10.27
CA SER A 348 -6.18 12.45 8.99
C SER A 348 -6.70 11.74 7.73
N ASP A 349 -7.91 11.16 7.80
CA ASP A 349 -8.55 10.40 6.73
C ASP A 349 -7.72 9.24 6.17
N LEU A 350 -6.92 8.56 7.01
CA LEU A 350 -6.08 7.44 6.58
C LEU A 350 -6.87 6.31 5.90
N ALA A 351 -8.14 6.10 6.27
CA ALA A 351 -9.04 5.13 5.62
C ALA A 351 -9.34 5.46 4.14
N PHE A 352 -9.05 6.68 3.70
CA PHE A 352 -9.24 7.13 2.32
C PHE A 352 -7.91 7.32 1.57
N GLY A 353 -6.78 6.86 2.14
CA GLY A 353 -5.48 6.86 1.49
C GLY A 353 -5.37 5.78 0.40
N ASP A 354 -4.64 6.07 -0.67
CA ASP A 354 -4.57 5.19 -1.85
C ASP A 354 -4.00 3.81 -1.57
N ILE A 355 -3.04 3.70 -0.65
CA ILE A 355 -2.44 2.42 -0.27
C ILE A 355 -3.49 1.51 0.39
N PHE A 356 -4.24 2.05 1.35
CA PHE A 356 -5.28 1.29 2.04
C PHE A 356 -6.42 0.94 1.09
N LEU A 357 -6.91 1.89 0.28
CA LEU A 357 -8.00 1.65 -0.67
C LEU A 357 -7.60 0.66 -1.76
N HIS A 358 -6.36 0.70 -2.25
CA HIS A 358 -5.85 -0.29 -3.19
C HIS A 358 -5.90 -1.71 -2.60
N LEU A 359 -5.46 -1.89 -1.35
CA LEU A 359 -5.52 -3.18 -0.67
C LEU A 359 -6.96 -3.60 -0.37
N LEU A 360 -7.80 -2.67 0.08
CA LEU A 360 -9.19 -2.94 0.43
C LEU A 360 -9.98 -3.37 -0.80
N THR A 361 -9.90 -2.64 -1.91
CA THR A 361 -10.59 -3.00 -3.17
C THR A 361 -10.12 -4.35 -3.71
N GLY A 362 -8.82 -4.66 -3.64
CA GLY A 362 -8.30 -5.98 -3.97
C GLY A 362 -8.89 -7.09 -3.08
N ASN A 363 -8.99 -6.86 -1.77
CA ASN A 363 -9.57 -7.84 -0.85
C ASN A 363 -11.10 -7.96 -1.00
N LEU A 364 -11.82 -6.87 -1.29
CA LEU A 364 -13.26 -6.86 -1.53
C LEU A 364 -13.66 -7.70 -2.75
N ALA A 365 -12.76 -7.83 -3.75
CA ALA A 365 -12.99 -8.74 -4.87
C ALA A 365 -13.14 -10.21 -4.43
N LEU A 366 -12.61 -10.60 -3.26
CA LEU A 366 -12.81 -11.94 -2.68
C LEU A 366 -14.24 -12.16 -2.13
N LEU A 367 -15.00 -11.08 -1.93
CA LEU A 367 -16.37 -11.07 -1.44
C LEU A 367 -17.37 -10.85 -2.58
N ALA A 368 -17.02 -11.18 -3.82
CA ALA A 368 -17.82 -10.90 -5.01
C ALA A 368 -19.30 -11.34 -4.90
N ASP A 369 -19.58 -12.48 -4.27
CA ASP A 369 -20.94 -12.99 -4.10
C ASP A 369 -21.80 -12.13 -3.15
N GLU A 370 -21.17 -11.41 -2.20
CA GLU A 370 -21.86 -10.54 -1.25
C GLU A 370 -22.37 -9.24 -1.90
N PHE A 371 -21.84 -8.86 -3.07
CA PHE A 371 -22.29 -7.68 -3.81
C PHE A 371 -23.69 -7.85 -4.42
N ALA A 372 -24.23 -9.08 -4.44
CA ALA A 372 -25.62 -9.31 -4.81
C ALA A 372 -26.61 -8.86 -3.71
N LEU A 373 -26.13 -8.66 -2.47
CA LEU A 373 -26.95 -8.24 -1.34
C LEU A 373 -26.98 -6.71 -1.25
N GLU A 374 -28.18 -6.14 -1.27
CA GLU A 374 -28.37 -4.68 -1.18
C GLU A 374 -27.84 -4.09 0.14
N ASP A 375 -28.07 -4.77 1.27
CA ASP A 375 -27.60 -4.32 2.59
C ASP A 375 -26.08 -4.23 2.68
N PHE A 376 -25.38 -5.22 2.11
CA PHE A 376 -23.92 -5.22 2.06
C PHE A 376 -23.40 -4.05 1.23
N CYS A 377 -23.96 -3.86 0.03
CA CYS A 377 -23.56 -2.77 -0.84
C CYS A 377 -23.90 -1.40 -0.25
N SER A 378 -25.05 -1.25 0.42
CA SER A 378 -25.44 0.02 1.03
C SER A 378 -24.52 0.38 2.20
N SER A 379 -24.17 -0.60 3.03
CA SER A 379 -23.21 -0.40 4.12
C SER A 379 -21.81 -0.04 3.61
N LEU A 380 -21.33 -0.71 2.56
CA LEU A 380 -20.00 -0.48 2.00
C LEU A 380 -19.89 0.83 1.21
N PHE A 381 -20.84 1.06 0.28
CA PHE A 381 -20.79 2.22 -0.60
C PHE A 381 -21.36 3.44 0.11
N ASP A 382 -22.61 3.42 0.55
CA ASP A 382 -23.25 4.62 1.11
C ASP A 382 -22.71 4.92 2.52
N GLY A 383 -22.54 3.87 3.32
CA GLY A 383 -22.07 3.97 4.70
C GLY A 383 -20.58 4.26 4.85
N PHE A 384 -19.76 4.06 3.80
CA PHE A 384 -18.31 4.30 3.87
C PHE A 384 -17.75 4.98 2.63
N LEU A 385 -17.63 4.31 1.47
CA LEU A 385 -16.85 4.85 0.34
C LEU A 385 -17.41 6.16 -0.24
N LEU A 386 -18.72 6.27 -0.40
CA LEU A 386 -19.38 7.46 -0.95
C LEU A 386 -19.47 8.63 0.04
N THR A 387 -19.23 8.40 1.34
CA THR A 387 -19.20 9.48 2.34
C THR A 387 -18.09 10.50 2.04
N ALA A 388 -16.96 10.03 1.49
CA ALA A 388 -15.81 10.86 1.16
C ALA A 388 -15.64 11.13 -0.35
N SER A 389 -16.23 10.30 -1.22
CA SER A 389 -16.08 10.40 -2.68
C SER A 389 -16.32 11.81 -3.27
N PRO A 390 -17.32 12.61 -2.82
CA PRO A 390 -17.55 13.96 -3.37
C PRO A 390 -16.39 14.93 -3.10
N ARG A 391 -15.60 14.69 -2.05
CA ARG A 391 -14.47 15.55 -1.66
C ARG A 391 -13.13 14.99 -2.11
N LYS A 392 -13.09 13.71 -2.50
CA LYS A 392 -11.86 12.94 -2.73
C LYS A 392 -11.93 12.13 -4.02
N GLU A 393 -11.36 12.70 -5.07
CA GLU A 393 -11.33 12.08 -6.40
C GLU A 393 -10.67 10.68 -6.39
N ASN A 394 -9.66 10.47 -5.55
CA ASN A 394 -8.97 9.19 -5.46
C ASN A 394 -9.89 8.07 -4.96
N VAL A 395 -10.82 8.37 -4.04
CA VAL A 395 -11.85 7.41 -3.57
C VAL A 395 -12.76 7.02 -4.72
N GLN A 396 -13.22 7.99 -5.51
CA GLN A 396 -14.04 7.75 -6.71
C GLN A 396 -13.32 6.82 -7.70
N ARG A 397 -12.01 7.03 -7.93
CA ARG A 397 -11.20 6.16 -8.79
C ARG A 397 -11.16 4.71 -8.30
N HIS A 398 -10.95 4.49 -7.00
CA HIS A 398 -10.94 3.13 -6.42
C HIS A 398 -12.32 2.47 -6.48
N VAL A 399 -13.41 3.22 -6.25
CA VAL A 399 -14.78 2.71 -6.39
C VAL A 399 -15.06 2.30 -7.84
N LEU A 400 -14.73 3.15 -8.82
CA LEU A 400 -14.92 2.81 -10.24
C LEU A 400 -14.10 1.59 -10.65
N ARG A 401 -12.85 1.45 -10.18
CA ARG A 401 -12.03 0.24 -10.39
C ARG A 401 -12.69 -1.01 -9.82
N LEU A 402 -13.26 -0.93 -8.62
CA LEU A 402 -13.99 -2.04 -7.99
C LEU A 402 -15.22 -2.43 -8.83
N LEU A 403 -15.99 -1.46 -9.29
CA LEU A 403 -17.18 -1.71 -10.12
C LEU A 403 -16.82 -2.25 -11.50
N LEU A 404 -15.75 -1.78 -12.13
CA LEU A 404 -15.27 -2.36 -13.41
C LEU A 404 -15.03 -3.87 -13.29
N HIS A 405 -14.53 -4.33 -12.14
CA HIS A 405 -14.33 -5.74 -11.87
C HIS A 405 -15.62 -6.48 -11.46
N LEU A 406 -16.45 -5.88 -10.61
CA LEU A 406 -17.56 -6.55 -9.93
C LEU A 406 -18.96 -6.22 -10.45
N HIS A 407 -19.13 -5.32 -11.43
CA HIS A 407 -20.44 -4.85 -11.92
C HIS A 407 -21.45 -5.98 -12.19
N HIS A 408 -21.00 -7.11 -12.74
CA HIS A 408 -21.84 -8.26 -13.05
C HIS A 408 -22.39 -9.02 -11.82
N ARG A 409 -21.88 -8.73 -10.61
CA ARG A 409 -22.32 -9.29 -9.33
C ARG A 409 -23.05 -8.29 -8.44
N VAL A 410 -22.99 -7.00 -8.77
CA VAL A 410 -23.66 -5.95 -7.99
C VAL A 410 -25.16 -6.01 -8.24
N ALA A 411 -25.97 -5.88 -7.18
CA ALA A 411 -27.42 -5.76 -7.30
C ALA A 411 -27.80 -4.67 -8.33
N PRO A 412 -28.68 -4.94 -9.32
CA PRO A 412 -28.96 -4.01 -10.42
C PRO A 412 -29.44 -2.62 -9.99
N SER A 413 -30.39 -2.58 -9.04
CA SER A 413 -30.90 -1.36 -8.39
C SER A 413 -29.77 -0.51 -7.80
N LYS A 414 -28.83 -1.18 -7.14
CA LYS A 414 -27.66 -0.55 -6.53
C LYS A 414 -26.68 -0.06 -7.59
N LEU A 415 -26.44 -0.84 -8.63
CA LEU A 415 -25.52 -0.48 -9.71
C LEU A 415 -25.96 0.79 -10.44
N GLU A 416 -27.26 0.93 -10.72
CA GLU A 416 -27.85 2.16 -11.28
C GLU A 416 -27.65 3.37 -10.35
N ALA A 417 -27.93 3.20 -9.05
CA ALA A 417 -27.72 4.24 -8.06
C ALA A 417 -26.24 4.67 -7.96
N LEU A 418 -25.31 3.71 -8.02
CA LEU A 418 -23.87 3.95 -8.00
C LEU A 418 -23.39 4.66 -9.27
N GLN A 419 -23.90 4.27 -10.44
CA GLN A 419 -23.57 4.95 -11.70
C GLN A 419 -23.96 6.43 -11.63
N LYS A 420 -25.15 6.75 -11.12
CA LYS A 420 -25.58 8.13 -10.91
C LYS A 420 -24.74 8.86 -9.86
N ALA A 421 -24.41 8.21 -8.75
CA ALA A 421 -23.64 8.83 -7.68
C ALA A 421 -22.17 9.10 -8.07
N LEU A 422 -21.62 8.34 -9.00
CA LEU A 422 -20.24 8.43 -9.46
C LEU A 422 -20.08 9.21 -10.77
N GLU A 423 -21.15 9.87 -11.25
CA GLU A 423 -21.12 10.66 -12.47
C GLU A 423 -20.03 11.76 -12.39
N PRO A 424 -19.08 11.81 -13.34
CA PRO A 424 -18.02 12.81 -13.33
C PRO A 424 -18.60 14.22 -13.46
N THR A 425 -18.08 15.15 -12.65
CA THR A 425 -18.42 16.57 -12.78
C THR A 425 -17.43 17.27 -13.73
N GLY A 426 -17.71 18.52 -14.09
CA GLY A 426 -16.78 19.34 -14.87
C GLY A 426 -15.38 19.45 -14.24
N GLN A 427 -15.29 19.35 -12.90
CA GLN A 427 -14.05 19.42 -12.12
C GLN A 427 -13.33 18.07 -11.99
N SER A 428 -13.95 16.95 -12.36
CA SER A 428 -13.33 15.64 -12.26
C SER A 428 -12.14 15.50 -13.23
N GLY A 429 -11.06 14.89 -12.75
CA GLY A 429 -9.89 14.59 -13.58
C GLY A 429 -10.17 13.59 -14.70
N GLU A 430 -9.28 13.55 -15.68
CA GLU A 430 -9.40 12.69 -16.87
C GLU A 430 -9.49 11.20 -16.51
N ALA A 431 -8.70 10.75 -15.52
CA ALA A 431 -8.70 9.36 -15.09
C ALA A 431 -10.07 8.88 -14.57
N VAL A 432 -10.81 9.73 -13.86
CA VAL A 432 -12.17 9.41 -13.40
C VAL A 432 -13.13 9.32 -14.58
N LYS A 433 -13.06 10.29 -15.51
CA LYS A 433 -13.90 10.31 -16.72
C LYS A 433 -13.67 9.06 -17.58
N GLU A 434 -12.42 8.65 -17.74
CA GLU A 434 -12.05 7.44 -18.47
C GLU A 434 -12.62 6.18 -17.80
N LEU A 435 -12.39 6.00 -16.50
CA LEU A 435 -12.90 4.84 -15.75
C LEU A 435 -14.44 4.77 -15.76
N TYR A 436 -15.11 5.92 -15.67
CA TYR A 436 -16.56 6.00 -15.76
C TYR A 436 -17.08 5.62 -17.15
N SER A 437 -16.42 6.09 -18.22
CA SER A 437 -16.75 5.70 -19.60
C SER A 437 -16.59 4.19 -19.81
N GLN A 438 -15.47 3.62 -19.32
CA GLN A 438 -15.22 2.18 -19.39
C GLN A 438 -16.30 1.38 -18.65
N LEU A 439 -16.80 1.89 -17.51
CA LEU A 439 -17.89 1.25 -16.77
C LEU A 439 -19.17 1.27 -17.59
N GLY A 440 -19.53 2.41 -18.20
CA GLY A 440 -20.69 2.52 -19.11
C GLY A 440 -20.64 1.50 -20.24
N GLU A 441 -19.50 1.37 -20.92
CA GLU A 441 -19.30 0.37 -21.99
C GLU A 441 -19.49 -1.07 -21.51
N LYS A 442 -19.04 -1.40 -20.29
CA LYS A 442 -19.22 -2.73 -19.68
C LYS A 442 -20.68 -3.02 -19.34
N LEU A 443 -21.41 -2.02 -18.86
CA LEU A 443 -22.84 -2.16 -18.55
C LEU A 443 -23.66 -2.40 -19.83
N GLU A 444 -23.39 -1.66 -20.91
CA GLU A 444 -24.05 -1.89 -22.20
C GLU A 444 -23.79 -3.31 -22.74
N GLN A 445 -22.56 -3.82 -22.58
CA GLN A 445 -22.21 -5.20 -22.96
C GLN A 445 -22.96 -6.24 -22.11
N LEU A 446 -23.18 -5.96 -20.82
CA LEU A 446 -23.92 -6.83 -19.91
C LEU A 446 -25.39 -6.91 -20.31
N ASP A 447 -26.02 -5.78 -20.64
CA ASP A 447 -27.43 -5.73 -21.05
C ASP A 447 -27.66 -6.42 -22.40
N ARG A 448 -26.72 -6.31 -23.34
CA ARG A 448 -26.77 -7.06 -24.61
C ARG A 448 -26.62 -8.58 -24.44
N ARG A 449 -26.06 -9.04 -23.33
CA ARG A 449 -25.88 -10.48 -23.02
C ARG A 449 -27.07 -11.09 -22.28
N LYS A 450 -28.02 -10.28 -21.78
CA LYS A 450 -29.30 -10.81 -21.29
C LYS A 450 -30.04 -11.39 -22.50
N PRO A 451 -30.43 -12.68 -22.51
CA PRO A 451 -31.20 -13.22 -23.62
C PRO A 451 -32.50 -12.42 -23.74
N SER A 452 -32.82 -11.96 -24.96
CA SER A 452 -34.18 -11.51 -25.29
C SER A 452 -35.18 -12.55 -24.78
N PRO A 453 -36.33 -12.15 -24.21
CA PRO A 453 -37.36 -13.13 -23.86
C PRO A 453 -37.66 -13.94 -25.10
N ALA A 454 -37.38 -15.24 -25.05
CA ALA A 454 -37.71 -16.16 -26.11
C ALA A 454 -39.17 -15.93 -26.45
N GLN A 455 -39.45 -15.59 -27.71
CA GLN A 455 -40.80 -15.71 -28.25
C GLN A 455 -41.30 -17.09 -27.85
N ALA A 456 -42.45 -17.12 -27.17
CA ALA A 456 -43.11 -18.35 -26.77
C ALA A 456 -43.19 -19.27 -27.99
N THR A 457 -42.29 -20.24 -28.03
CA THR A 457 -42.33 -21.30 -29.01
C THR A 457 -43.35 -22.26 -28.45
N GLU A 458 -44.52 -22.32 -29.08
CA GLU A 458 -45.57 -23.28 -28.77
C GLU A 458 -44.94 -24.67 -28.63
N THR A 459 -45.10 -25.26 -27.45
CA THR A 459 -44.73 -26.64 -27.16
C THR A 459 -45.49 -27.57 -28.11
N PRO A 460 -44.82 -28.42 -28.92
CA PRO A 460 -45.50 -29.49 -29.62
C PRO A 460 -45.97 -30.51 -28.58
N ALA A 461 -47.26 -30.85 -28.59
CA ALA A 461 -47.81 -31.89 -27.74
C ALA A 461 -47.14 -33.24 -28.04
N LEU A 462 -46.41 -33.78 -27.05
CA LEU A 462 -45.93 -35.16 -27.05
C LEU A 462 -47.06 -36.06 -26.54
N GLU A 463 -47.81 -36.67 -27.46
CA GLU A 463 -48.68 -37.81 -27.11
C GLU A 463 -47.81 -39.06 -26.87
N LEU A 464 -47.82 -39.55 -25.63
CA LEU A 464 -47.31 -40.87 -25.27
C LEU A 464 -48.47 -41.88 -25.28
N PRO A 465 -48.36 -43.03 -25.97
CA PRO A 465 -49.40 -44.05 -25.93
C PRO A 465 -49.30 -44.87 -24.63
N LEU A 466 -50.41 -44.92 -23.89
CA LEU A 466 -50.59 -45.78 -22.71
C LEU A 466 -50.74 -47.26 -23.13
N PRO A 467 -50.12 -48.22 -22.40
CA PRO A 467 -50.36 -49.64 -22.63
C PRO A 467 -51.72 -50.08 -22.04
N SER A 468 -52.49 -50.81 -22.84
CA SER A 468 -53.76 -51.41 -22.45
C SER A 468 -53.58 -52.64 -21.56
N VAL A 469 -54.30 -52.68 -20.44
CA VAL A 469 -54.42 -53.86 -19.56
C VAL A 469 -55.65 -54.66 -19.98
N PRO A 470 -55.55 -55.98 -20.23
CA PRO A 470 -56.72 -56.81 -20.49
C PRO A 470 -57.34 -57.30 -19.17
N ALA A 471 -58.65 -57.13 -19.03
CA ALA A 471 -59.46 -57.73 -17.97
C ALA A 471 -60.12 -59.04 -18.45
N PRO A 472 -60.47 -59.97 -17.55
CA PRO A 472 -60.53 -61.40 -17.83
C PRO A 472 -61.86 -61.87 -18.43
N ALA A 473 -61.79 -62.94 -19.22
CA ALA A 473 -62.96 -63.63 -19.78
C ALA A 473 -63.65 -64.51 -18.72
N VAL A 474 -64.97 -64.40 -18.63
CA VAL A 474 -65.85 -65.41 -18.03
C VAL A 474 -66.99 -65.70 -19.01
N LEU A 475 -67.02 -66.97 -19.43
CA LEU A 475 -68.04 -67.76 -20.13
C LEU A 475 -68.50 -67.33 -21.53
#